data_AF-A0A851LWW8-F1
#
_entry.id   AF-A0A851LWW8-F1
#
_cell.length_a   1.000
_cell.length_b   1.000
_cell.length_c   1.000
_cell.angle_alpha   90.00
_cell.angle_beta   90.00
_cell.angle_gamma   90.00
#
_symmetry.space_group_name_H-M   'P 1'
#
loop_
_entity.id
_entity.type
_entity.pdbx_description
1 polymer ?
#
loop_
_entity_poly.entity_id
_entity_poly.type
_entity_poly.pdbx_seq_one_letter_code
_entity_poly.pdbx_strand_id
1 'polypeptide(L)'
;QNTCDLRGCCWSPQSDVSVPWCFFPSNYGYRVYGSTRSTEAGFEATLRRLSSPSLFGDDISTLLLTAEYQTSNRFRFKITDPETERYEVPHENVEDFTGSAASNLNYSVEV
;
A
#
# COMPACT_ATOMS: atom_id res chain seq x y z
N GLN A 1 14.54 -23.33 4.21
CA GLN A 1 13.20 -23.92 4.40
C GLN A 1 12.56 -23.47 5.71
N ASN A 2 13.02 -23.88 6.90
CA ASN A 2 12.34 -23.56 8.19
C ASN A 2 11.90 -22.09 8.37
N THR A 3 12.76 -21.12 8.10
CA THR A 3 12.40 -19.68 8.18
C THR A 3 11.32 -19.28 7.17
N CYS A 4 11.29 -19.92 6.00
CA CYS A 4 10.26 -19.70 4.99
C CYS A 4 8.90 -20.19 5.47
N ASP A 5 8.87 -21.40 6.03
CA ASP A 5 7.65 -22.03 6.53
C ASP A 5 7.10 -21.27 7.75
N LEU A 6 7.98 -20.85 8.68
CA LEU A 6 7.62 -19.99 9.81
C LEU A 6 7.04 -18.65 9.38
N ARG A 7 7.53 -18.11 8.26
CA ARG A 7 7.04 -16.88 7.64
C ARG A 7 5.86 -17.15 6.70
N GLY A 8 5.25 -18.33 6.70
CA GLY A 8 4.08 -18.66 5.88
C GLY A 8 4.31 -18.48 4.38
N CYS A 9 5.55 -18.53 3.91
CA CYS A 9 5.93 -18.27 2.53
C CYS A 9 5.98 -19.54 1.67
N CYS A 10 6.16 -19.39 0.35
CA CYS A 10 6.39 -20.50 -0.58
C CYS A 10 7.89 -20.85 -0.66
N TRP A 11 8.24 -22.12 -0.46
CA TRP A 11 9.59 -22.64 -0.62
C TRP A 11 9.74 -23.38 -1.96
N SER A 12 10.61 -22.88 -2.84
CA SER A 12 10.93 -23.48 -4.14
C SER A 12 12.39 -23.26 -4.48
N PRO A 13 13.30 -24.21 -4.19
CA PRO A 13 14.72 -24.06 -4.48
C PRO A 13 14.97 -23.98 -5.99
N GLN A 14 15.84 -23.08 -6.40
CA GLN A 14 16.17 -22.80 -7.80
C GLN A 14 17.65 -23.04 -8.08
N SER A 15 17.98 -23.44 -9.31
CA SER A 15 19.38 -23.60 -9.74
C SER A 15 20.10 -22.27 -9.89
N ASP A 16 19.37 -21.21 -10.28
CA ASP A 16 19.88 -19.85 -10.34
C ASP A 16 19.86 -19.21 -8.95
N VAL A 17 21.02 -18.75 -8.49
CA VAL A 17 21.22 -18.14 -7.17
C VAL A 17 20.55 -16.77 -7.03
N SER A 18 20.18 -16.12 -8.14
CA SER A 18 19.48 -14.83 -8.14
C SER A 18 17.97 -14.96 -7.96
N VAL A 19 17.40 -16.16 -8.17
CA VAL A 19 15.97 -16.39 -8.02
C VAL A 19 15.65 -16.71 -6.56
N PRO A 20 14.72 -15.99 -5.90
CA PRO A 20 14.40 -16.23 -4.51
C PRO A 20 13.85 -17.64 -4.27
N TRP A 21 14.53 -18.42 -3.41
CA TRP A 21 14.05 -19.74 -3.02
C TRP A 21 12.84 -19.68 -2.07
N CYS A 22 12.64 -18.54 -1.41
CA CYS A 22 11.52 -18.27 -0.51
C CYS A 22 10.85 -16.97 -0.95
N PHE A 23 9.56 -17.03 -1.30
CA PHE A 23 8.82 -15.88 -1.83
C PHE A 23 7.40 -15.83 -1.29
N PHE A 24 6.77 -14.65 -1.39
CA PHE A 24 5.43 -14.44 -0.86
C PHE A 24 4.36 -15.20 -1.66
N PRO A 25 3.43 -15.89 -0.98
CA PRO A 25 2.19 -16.35 -1.58
C PRO A 25 1.18 -15.22 -1.71
N SER A 26 0.07 -15.47 -2.42
CA SER A 26 -0.98 -14.49 -2.69
C SER A 26 -1.82 -14.07 -1.48
N ASN A 27 -1.72 -14.78 -0.34
CA ASN A 27 -2.44 -14.46 0.89
C ASN A 27 -1.68 -13.50 1.82
N TYR A 28 -0.58 -12.90 1.35
CA TYR A 28 0.11 -11.80 2.04
C TYR A 28 -0.35 -10.44 1.52
N GLY A 29 -0.30 -9.43 2.38
CA GLY A 29 -0.67 -8.06 2.04
C GLY A 29 -2.03 -7.66 2.62
N TYR A 30 -2.72 -6.78 1.91
CA TYR A 30 -3.96 -6.17 2.35
C TYR A 30 -5.04 -6.31 1.28
N ARG A 31 -6.29 -6.26 1.71
CA ARG A 31 -7.45 -6.14 0.82
C ARG A 31 -8.22 -4.87 1.11
N VAL A 32 -8.89 -4.33 0.09
CA VAL A 32 -9.88 -3.28 0.30
C VAL A 32 -11.00 -3.83 1.19
N TYR A 33 -11.31 -3.10 2.25
CA TYR A 33 -12.39 -3.40 3.16
C TYR A 33 -13.56 -2.47 2.89
N GLY A 34 -14.65 -3.02 2.35
CA GLY A 34 -15.79 -2.23 1.88
C GLY A 34 -15.57 -1.73 0.46
N SER A 35 -15.91 -0.47 0.20
CA SER A 35 -15.76 0.19 -1.09
C SER A 35 -14.81 1.38 -0.98
N THR A 36 -14.29 1.84 -2.13
CA THR A 36 -13.63 3.13 -2.23
C THR A 36 -14.61 4.26 -1.94
N ARG A 37 -14.16 5.32 -1.28
CA ARG A 37 -14.91 6.54 -1.01
C ARG A 37 -14.33 7.68 -1.84
N SER A 38 -15.14 8.34 -2.66
CA SER A 38 -14.70 9.54 -3.38
C SER A 38 -14.42 10.71 -2.42
N THR A 39 -13.38 11.46 -2.72
CA THR A 39 -13.03 12.73 -2.06
C THR A 39 -12.95 13.84 -3.11
N GLU A 40 -12.80 15.09 -2.66
CA GLU A 40 -12.64 16.21 -3.58
C GLU A 40 -11.35 16.08 -4.42
N ALA A 41 -10.25 15.61 -3.81
CA ALA A 41 -8.96 15.43 -4.45
C ALA A 41 -8.83 14.09 -5.21
N GLY A 42 -9.64 13.08 -4.88
CA GLY A 42 -9.60 11.76 -5.50
C GLY A 42 -10.43 10.71 -4.78
N PHE A 43 -9.80 9.79 -4.08
CA PHE A 43 -10.50 8.75 -3.33
C PHE A 43 -9.74 8.26 -2.11
N GLU A 44 -10.44 7.57 -1.23
CA GLU A 44 -9.91 6.85 -0.09
C GLU A 44 -10.36 5.39 -0.10
N ALA A 45 -9.54 4.50 0.45
CA ALA A 45 -9.91 3.11 0.68
C ALA A 45 -9.32 2.61 2.01
N THR A 46 -10.17 2.01 2.85
CA THR A 46 -9.69 1.28 4.02
C THR A 46 -9.09 -0.05 3.57
N LEU A 47 -7.85 -0.31 3.97
CA LEU A 47 -7.15 -1.56 3.70
C LEU A 47 -7.09 -2.39 4.98
N ARG A 48 -7.45 -3.68 4.90
CA ARG A 48 -7.31 -4.62 6.02
C ARG A 48 -6.28 -5.70 5.71
N ARG A 49 -5.39 -5.93 6.66
CA ARG A 49 -4.34 -6.94 6.57
C ARG A 49 -4.96 -8.33 6.40
N LEU A 50 -4.42 -9.12 5.49
CA LEU A 50 -4.77 -10.53 5.38
C LEU A 50 -4.18 -11.30 6.56
N SER A 51 -4.83 -12.41 6.93
CA SER A 51 -4.33 -13.27 8.01
C SER A 51 -3.09 -14.01 7.53
N SER A 52 -1.92 -13.52 7.97
CA SER A 52 -0.61 -14.09 7.64
C SER A 52 0.39 -13.88 8.78
N PRO A 53 1.36 -14.80 8.99
CA PRO A 53 2.44 -14.62 9.94
C PRO A 53 3.15 -13.26 9.83
N SER A 54 3.48 -12.67 10.96
CA SER A 54 4.33 -11.47 11.02
C SER A 54 5.74 -11.78 10.55
N LEU A 55 6.35 -10.86 9.81
CA LEU A 55 7.73 -10.99 9.36
C LEU A 55 8.72 -10.34 10.32
N PHE A 56 8.37 -9.15 10.81
CA PHE A 56 9.25 -8.28 11.59
C PHE A 56 8.59 -7.69 12.85
N GLY A 57 7.35 -8.09 13.17
CA GLY A 57 6.57 -7.53 14.27
C GLY A 57 5.77 -6.29 13.88
N ASP A 58 4.94 -5.81 14.82
CA ASP A 58 4.20 -4.53 14.75
C ASP A 58 3.40 -4.29 13.46
N ASP A 59 2.74 -5.35 12.98
CA ASP A 59 1.85 -5.27 11.83
C ASP A 59 0.63 -4.37 12.11
N ILE A 60 0.40 -3.38 11.24
CA ILE A 60 -0.76 -2.49 11.35
C ILE A 60 -1.98 -3.15 10.70
N SER A 61 -3.01 -3.47 11.47
CA SER A 61 -4.14 -4.28 10.96
C SER A 61 -5.02 -3.52 9.95
N THR A 62 -5.18 -2.22 10.15
CA THR A 62 -6.02 -1.34 9.33
C THR A 62 -5.18 -0.17 8.83
N LEU A 63 -5.12 0.01 7.52
CA LEU A 63 -4.45 1.14 6.87
C LEU A 63 -5.48 1.96 6.09
N LEU A 64 -5.15 3.21 5.82
CA LEU A 64 -5.91 4.09 4.95
C LEU A 64 -5.07 4.41 3.71
N LEU A 65 -5.58 4.03 2.53
CA LEU A 65 -5.09 4.54 1.26
C LEU A 65 -5.81 5.86 0.97
N THR A 66 -5.06 6.95 0.80
CA THR A 66 -5.57 8.23 0.32
C THR A 66 -4.92 8.54 -1.03
N ALA A 67 -5.73 8.80 -2.04
CA ALA A 67 -5.32 9.02 -3.42
C ALA A 67 -5.76 10.41 -3.90
N GLU A 68 -4.85 11.12 -4.55
CA GLU A 68 -4.98 12.50 -5.00
C GLU A 68 -4.63 12.61 -6.49
N TYR A 69 -5.58 13.09 -7.30
CA TYR A 69 -5.37 13.45 -8.70
C TYR A 69 -4.84 14.89 -8.79
N GLN A 70 -3.58 15.09 -8.40
CA GLN A 70 -3.03 16.44 -8.22
C GLN A 70 -2.92 17.24 -9.52
N THR A 71 -2.50 16.60 -10.62
CA THR A 71 -2.44 17.22 -11.95
C THR A 71 -2.77 16.18 -13.04
N SER A 72 -2.95 16.62 -14.28
CA SER A 72 -3.12 15.71 -15.44
C SER A 72 -1.96 14.72 -15.64
N ASN A 73 -0.78 14.97 -15.05
CA ASN A 73 0.42 14.15 -15.18
C ASN A 73 1.00 13.72 -13.82
N ARG A 74 0.32 13.99 -12.70
CA ARG A 74 0.83 13.67 -11.36
C ARG A 74 -0.28 13.11 -10.49
N PHE A 75 -0.16 11.81 -10.24
CA PHE A 75 -0.89 11.11 -9.22
C PHE A 75 -0.08 11.06 -7.93
N ARG A 76 -0.72 11.23 -6.78
CA ARG A 76 -0.13 10.95 -5.46
C ARG A 76 -1.03 10.00 -4.71
N PHE A 77 -0.44 9.06 -4.00
CA PHE A 77 -1.14 8.30 -2.98
C PHE A 77 -0.27 8.15 -1.75
N LYS A 78 -0.91 8.01 -0.59
CA LYS A 78 -0.25 7.62 0.66
C LYS A 78 -1.02 6.49 1.33
N ILE A 79 -0.29 5.64 2.04
CA ILE A 79 -0.84 4.59 2.89
C ILE A 79 -0.44 4.93 4.31
N THR A 80 -1.43 5.26 5.14
CA THR A 80 -1.22 5.74 6.52
C THR A 80 -1.90 4.82 7.52
N ASP A 81 -1.46 4.92 8.77
CA ASP A 81 -2.19 4.38 9.90
C ASP A 81 -3.26 5.41 10.32
N PRO A 82 -4.56 5.07 10.26
CA PRO A 82 -5.62 6.01 10.61
C PRO A 82 -5.80 6.21 12.12
N GLU A 83 -5.24 5.32 12.95
CA GLU A 83 -5.38 5.37 14.42
C GLU A 83 -4.17 6.05 15.08
N THR A 84 -2.99 5.91 14.48
CA THR A 84 -1.74 6.47 15.02
C THR A 84 -1.01 7.31 13.97
N GLU A 85 -0.83 8.60 14.25
CA GLU A 85 -0.01 9.46 13.39
C GLU A 85 1.44 8.95 13.34
N ARG A 86 1.94 8.71 12.14
CA ARG A 86 3.30 8.25 11.89
C ARG A 86 4.13 9.40 11.35
N TYR A 87 5.45 9.28 11.46
CA TYR A 87 6.36 10.27 10.89
C TYR A 87 6.10 10.46 9.38
N GLU A 88 5.72 11.67 9.00
CA GLU A 88 5.76 12.17 7.63
C GLU A 88 6.97 13.11 7.48
N VAL A 89 7.62 13.08 6.31
CA VAL A 89 8.81 13.90 6.06
C VAL A 89 8.41 15.38 6.03
N PRO A 90 8.97 16.25 6.90
CA PRO A 90 8.69 17.69 6.88
C PRO A 90 9.47 18.34 5.72
N HIS A 91 8.94 18.21 4.51
CA HIS A 91 9.62 18.64 3.30
C HIS A 91 9.45 20.15 3.06
N GLU A 92 10.55 20.87 2.81
CA GLU A 92 10.54 22.34 2.70
C GLU A 92 9.77 22.88 1.49
N ASN A 93 9.61 22.07 0.43
CA ASN A 93 9.03 22.51 -0.85
C ASN A 93 7.79 21.73 -1.29
N VAL A 94 7.41 20.68 -0.56
CA VAL A 94 6.25 19.84 -0.93
C VAL A 94 5.17 20.14 0.08
N GLU A 95 4.12 20.79 -0.40
CA GLU A 95 2.98 21.21 0.41
C GLU A 95 1.86 20.16 0.35
N ASP A 96 0.97 20.21 1.34
CA ASP A 96 -0.26 19.43 1.32
C ASP A 96 -1.18 19.90 0.19
N PHE A 97 -1.80 18.93 -0.48
CA PHE A 97 -2.70 19.21 -1.58
C PHE A 97 -4.08 19.56 -1.04
N THR A 98 -4.50 20.80 -1.28
CA THR A 98 -5.82 21.33 -0.87
C THR A 98 -6.76 21.57 -2.05
N GLY A 99 -6.35 21.15 -3.27
CA GLY A 99 -7.13 21.31 -4.49
C GLY A 99 -8.13 20.17 -4.73
N SER A 100 -8.95 20.35 -5.76
CA SER A 100 -9.81 19.30 -6.30
C SER A 100 -9.09 18.46 -7.35
N ALA A 101 -9.63 17.27 -7.62
CA ALA A 101 -9.11 16.35 -8.61
C ALA A 101 -8.96 17.02 -9.98
N ALA A 102 -7.77 16.89 -10.57
CA ALA A 102 -7.49 17.41 -11.89
C ALA A 102 -8.34 16.73 -12.98
N SER A 103 -8.70 17.49 -14.01
CA SER A 103 -9.38 16.99 -15.21
C SER A 103 -8.37 16.60 -16.30
N ASN A 104 -8.85 15.86 -17.32
CA ASN A 104 -8.06 15.45 -18.49
C ASN A 104 -6.76 14.71 -18.10
N LEU A 105 -6.90 13.68 -17.26
CA LEU A 105 -5.77 12.88 -16.79
C LEU A 105 -5.13 12.09 -17.93
N ASN A 106 -3.80 12.03 -17.95
CA ASN A 106 -3.02 11.19 -18.87
C ASN A 106 -2.76 9.79 -18.32
N TYR A 107 -3.49 9.40 -17.28
CA TYR A 107 -3.36 8.12 -16.58
C TYR A 107 -4.73 7.67 -16.05
N SER A 108 -4.87 6.37 -15.83
CA SER A 108 -5.99 5.76 -15.10
C SER A 108 -5.46 5.00 -13.89
N VAL A 109 -6.25 4.95 -12.83
CA VAL A 109 -5.91 4.24 -11.59
C VAL A 109 -6.95 3.15 -11.37
N GLU A 110 -6.49 1.91 -11.19
CA GLU A 110 -7.31 0.75 -10.84
C GLU A 110 -6.88 0.26 -9.46
N VAL A 111 -7.86 -0.07 -8.62
CA VAL A 111 -7.69 -0.50 -7.22
C VAL A 111 -8.35 -1.85 -7.02
#